data_AF-A0A5B8XSK1-F1
#
_entry.id   AF-A0A5B8XSK1-F1
#
_cell.length_a   1.000
_cell.length_b   1.000
_cell.length_c   1.000
_cell.angle_alpha   90.00
_cell.angle_beta   90.00
_cell.angle_gamma   90.00
#
_symmetry.space_group_name_H-M   'P 1'
#
loop_
_entity.id
_entity.type
_entity.pdbx_description
1 polymer ?
#
loop_
_entity_poly.entity_id
_entity_poly.type
_entity_poly.pdbx_seq_one_letter_code
_entity_poly.pdbx_strand_id
1 'polypeptide(L)'
;MKSWTEHHQTLLNALRAQDVIPELMLRLSDEKIEATDSDRRKLRDLPSALKESPAWPLIEQSMTTPRAWPKILDRIRERGLIPRADHHLFLLHLRLRSDLLEMRDYSGANRCLEQALISWQHLTHSGYLRALALDLAGPSTPVEEIISSLLNPVLEETSRWFSDLIKAPQLDSTALKAAYEALLTLSRFGAPGTSESLLTLLSIPGSELRESLTHFDVNNANAETMRRPFARMVELGEILSWPDALVIDTVGEAVEFAWSLRRIERDREPFFDELIELCAPANDVLFSRLNEDILVGQNSRCADFLVFQAEPLLGSRREILLRQGLEICPGHRNSAMLLSFIAIREANELLDQVSKLPTLTKRTGEPEKILKKAGIQLKDAQDLHPFSERLQEAQARLEVEATRFEVELE
;
A
#
# COMPACT_ATOMS: atom_id res chain seq x y z
N MET A 1 -29.79 42.14 41.11
CA MET A 1 -29.98 40.80 40.52
C MET A 1 -29.21 39.81 41.39
N LYS A 2 -29.85 38.77 41.93
CA LYS A 2 -29.14 37.73 42.70
C LYS A 2 -28.16 37.03 41.77
N SER A 3 -26.88 37.03 42.14
CA SER A 3 -25.82 36.35 41.41
C SER A 3 -26.13 34.85 41.32
N TRP A 4 -26.04 34.30 40.11
CA TRP A 4 -26.16 32.87 39.89
C TRP A 4 -25.06 32.15 40.67
N THR A 5 -25.43 31.17 41.50
CA THR A 5 -24.43 30.33 42.19
C THR A 5 -23.88 29.26 41.24
N GLU A 6 -22.73 28.69 41.57
CA GLU A 6 -22.11 27.57 40.83
C GLU A 6 -23.08 26.38 40.64
N HIS A 7 -23.94 26.13 41.63
CA HIS A 7 -24.97 25.09 41.56
C HIS A 7 -26.03 25.40 40.49
N HIS A 8 -26.44 26.67 40.33
CA HIS A 8 -27.38 27.08 39.29
C HIS A 8 -26.74 26.95 37.89
N GLN A 9 -25.46 27.26 37.75
CA GLN A 9 -24.73 27.09 36.49
C GLN A 9 -24.58 25.62 36.11
N THR A 10 -24.30 24.76 37.09
CA THR A 10 -24.23 23.30 36.91
C THR A 10 -25.58 22.74 36.45
N LEU A 11 -26.68 23.18 37.06
CA LEU A 11 -28.03 22.77 36.65
C LEU A 11 -28.36 23.22 35.23
N LEU A 12 -28.03 24.47 34.86
CA LEU A 12 -28.21 24.94 33.48
C LEU A 12 -27.41 24.13 32.46
N ASN A 13 -26.15 23.81 32.77
CA ASN A 13 -25.32 23.00 31.88
C ASN A 13 -25.94 21.61 31.70
N ALA A 14 -26.42 20.99 32.79
CA ALA A 14 -27.12 19.71 32.72
C ALA A 14 -28.38 19.76 31.85
N LEU A 15 -29.22 20.81 31.99
CA LEU A 15 -30.41 20.99 31.16
C LEU A 15 -30.03 21.20 29.68
N ARG A 16 -29.03 22.04 29.38
CA ARG A 16 -28.54 22.23 28.01
C ARG A 16 -27.98 20.96 27.40
N ALA A 17 -27.35 20.11 28.21
CA ALA A 17 -26.82 18.83 27.76
C ALA A 17 -27.91 17.82 27.40
N GLN A 18 -29.10 17.91 28.02
CA GLN A 18 -30.24 17.08 27.61
C GLN A 18 -30.68 17.38 26.18
N ASP A 19 -30.60 18.63 25.75
CA ASP A 19 -31.03 19.03 24.41
C ASP A 19 -29.91 18.84 23.36
N VAL A 20 -28.67 19.22 23.70
CA VAL A 20 -27.58 19.32 22.71
C VAL A 20 -26.83 17.99 22.51
N ILE A 21 -26.59 17.21 23.57
CA ILE A 21 -25.75 16.01 23.47
C ILE A 21 -26.39 14.90 22.61
N PRO A 22 -27.69 14.58 22.74
CA PRO A 22 -28.31 13.56 21.89
C PRO A 22 -28.18 13.88 20.40
N GLU A 23 -28.49 15.13 20.04
CA GLU A 23 -28.39 15.59 18.67
C GLU A 23 -26.93 15.53 18.17
N LEU A 24 -25.99 16.03 18.97
CA LEU A 24 -24.58 16.02 18.60
C LEU A 24 -24.03 14.59 18.41
N MET A 25 -24.44 13.64 19.25
CA MET A 25 -24.03 12.23 19.12
C MET A 25 -24.57 11.58 17.85
N LEU A 26 -25.85 11.79 17.54
CA LEU A 26 -26.45 11.31 16.29
C LEU A 26 -25.68 11.88 15.10
N ARG A 27 -25.49 13.19 15.08
CA ARG A 27 -24.84 13.88 13.96
C ARG A 27 -23.38 13.47 13.73
N LEU A 28 -22.58 13.33 14.79
CA LEU A 28 -21.18 12.92 14.69
C LEU A 28 -21.02 11.42 14.35
N SER A 29 -22.03 10.60 14.68
CA SER A 29 -22.06 9.17 14.37
C SER A 29 -22.75 8.84 13.04
N ASP A 30 -23.15 9.84 12.24
CA ASP A 30 -23.94 9.66 11.01
C ASP A 30 -25.27 8.93 11.28
N GLU A 31 -25.95 9.36 12.34
CA GLU A 31 -27.24 8.87 12.84
C GLU A 31 -27.23 7.42 13.36
N LYS A 32 -26.07 6.91 13.79
CA LYS A 32 -25.92 5.51 14.22
C LYS A 32 -25.99 5.30 15.72
N ILE A 33 -25.56 6.28 16.50
CA ILE A 33 -25.38 6.15 17.95
C ILE A 33 -26.21 7.19 18.68
N GLU A 34 -27.08 6.72 19.56
CA GLU A 34 -27.87 7.55 20.48
C GLU A 34 -27.10 7.85 21.78
N ALA A 35 -27.33 9.03 22.34
CA ALA A 35 -26.71 9.40 23.61
C ALA A 35 -27.32 8.68 24.81
N THR A 36 -26.46 8.09 25.64
CA THR A 36 -26.86 7.49 26.92
C THR A 36 -26.95 8.55 28.03
N ASP A 37 -27.56 8.19 29.16
CA ASP A 37 -27.52 9.02 30.39
C ASP A 37 -26.10 9.22 30.94
N SER A 38 -25.19 8.29 30.64
CA SER A 38 -23.78 8.43 31.01
C SER A 38 -23.13 9.53 30.19
N ASP A 39 -23.38 9.57 28.88
CA ASP A 39 -22.81 10.56 27.97
C ASP A 39 -23.30 11.97 28.32
N ARG A 40 -24.62 12.13 28.58
CA ARG A 40 -25.20 13.40 29.05
C ARG A 40 -24.55 13.92 30.33
N ARG A 41 -24.19 13.02 31.26
CA ARG A 41 -23.52 13.39 32.52
C ARG A 41 -22.05 13.76 32.31
N LYS A 42 -21.31 12.97 31.54
CA LYS A 42 -19.87 13.18 31.28
C LYS A 42 -19.60 14.41 30.42
N LEU A 43 -20.50 14.71 29.49
CA LEU A 43 -20.39 15.81 28.54
C LEU A 43 -21.25 17.02 28.93
N ARG A 44 -21.71 17.12 30.19
CA ARG A 44 -22.63 18.17 30.63
C ARG A 44 -22.15 19.59 30.36
N ASP A 45 -20.84 19.81 30.36
CA ASP A 45 -20.22 21.12 30.20
C ASP A 45 -19.89 21.45 28.73
N LEU A 46 -19.96 20.45 27.84
CA LEU A 46 -19.70 20.61 26.41
C LEU A 46 -20.60 21.67 25.75
N PRO A 47 -21.94 21.72 25.97
CA PRO A 47 -22.79 22.72 25.31
C PRO A 47 -22.40 24.16 25.65
N SER A 48 -22.00 24.42 26.89
CA SER A 48 -21.54 25.75 27.30
C SER A 48 -20.16 26.07 26.71
N ALA A 49 -19.24 25.10 26.66
CA ALA A 49 -17.96 25.26 25.99
C ALA A 49 -18.09 25.52 24.48
N LEU A 50 -19.02 24.83 23.81
CA LEU A 50 -19.29 25.04 22.39
C LEU A 50 -19.87 26.44 22.15
N LYS A 51 -20.81 26.91 22.99
CA LYS A 51 -21.39 28.26 22.87
C LYS A 51 -20.39 29.41 23.02
N GLU A 52 -19.35 29.18 23.82
CA GLU A 52 -18.24 30.13 23.98
C GLU A 52 -17.24 30.06 22.80
N SER A 53 -17.30 29.02 21.97
CA SER A 53 -16.39 28.85 20.84
C SER A 53 -16.79 29.75 19.65
N PRO A 54 -15.82 30.36 18.95
CA PRO A 54 -16.08 31.11 17.73
C PRO A 54 -16.83 30.32 16.64
N ALA A 55 -16.67 28.99 16.65
CA ALA A 55 -17.36 28.07 15.75
C ALA A 55 -18.85 27.81 16.08
N TRP A 56 -19.37 28.28 17.22
CA TRP A 56 -20.75 28.01 17.64
C TRP A 56 -21.82 28.24 16.57
N PRO A 57 -21.83 29.38 15.83
CA PRO A 57 -22.89 29.63 14.86
C PRO A 57 -22.93 28.58 13.75
N LEU A 58 -21.77 28.04 13.36
CA LEU A 58 -21.67 27.00 12.35
C LEU A 58 -22.15 25.64 12.89
N ILE A 59 -21.79 25.34 14.14
CA ILE A 59 -22.23 24.12 14.84
C ILE A 59 -23.75 24.12 14.99
N GLU A 60 -24.31 25.22 15.51
CA GLU A 60 -25.73 25.38 15.77
C GLU A 60 -26.57 25.24 14.49
N GLN A 61 -26.15 25.91 13.40
CA GLN A 61 -26.80 25.76 12.11
C GLN A 61 -26.80 24.30 11.63
N SER A 62 -25.70 23.59 11.86
CA SER A 62 -25.50 22.25 11.34
C SER A 62 -26.12 21.15 12.19
N MET A 63 -26.48 21.42 13.44
CA MET A 63 -27.24 20.46 14.26
C MET A 63 -28.56 20.07 13.59
N THR A 64 -29.18 20.96 12.82
CA THR A 64 -30.44 20.66 12.12
C THR A 64 -30.27 19.94 10.77
N THR A 65 -29.03 19.67 10.34
CA THR A 65 -28.72 19.10 9.03
C THR A 65 -27.89 17.80 9.17
N PRO A 66 -28.54 16.61 9.13
CA PRO A 66 -27.90 15.31 9.39
C PRO A 66 -26.56 15.08 8.68
N ARG A 67 -26.48 15.43 7.39
CA ARG A 67 -25.31 15.12 6.54
C ARG A 67 -24.26 16.22 6.46
N ALA A 68 -24.39 17.30 7.23
CA ALA A 68 -23.44 18.41 7.20
C ALA A 68 -22.12 18.05 7.92
N TRP A 69 -22.17 17.18 8.92
CA TRP A 69 -21.14 17.05 9.95
C TRP A 69 -19.75 16.67 9.44
N PRO A 70 -19.57 15.63 8.60
CA PRO A 70 -18.24 15.32 8.07
C PRO A 70 -17.62 16.49 7.28
N LYS A 71 -18.42 17.34 6.64
CA LYS A 71 -17.95 18.45 5.78
C LYS A 71 -17.72 19.75 6.52
N ILE A 72 -18.37 19.94 7.67
CA ILE A 72 -18.23 21.17 8.47
C ILE A 72 -17.14 21.06 9.52
N LEU A 73 -16.65 19.87 9.86
CA LEU A 73 -15.66 19.69 10.93
C LEU A 73 -14.39 20.52 10.68
N ASP A 74 -13.89 20.51 9.44
CA ASP A 74 -12.73 21.32 9.07
C ASP A 74 -13.04 22.83 9.21
N ARG A 75 -14.23 23.26 8.79
CA ARG A 75 -14.68 24.66 8.94
C ARG A 75 -14.89 25.07 10.39
N ILE A 76 -15.37 24.16 11.24
CA ILE A 76 -15.50 24.36 12.69
C ILE A 76 -14.10 24.64 13.27
N ARG A 77 -13.11 23.87 12.83
CA ARG A 77 -11.72 24.01 13.28
C ARG A 77 -11.05 25.28 12.78
N GLU A 78 -11.21 25.60 11.49
CA GLU A 78 -10.72 26.86 10.90
C GLU A 78 -11.28 28.08 11.64
N ARG A 79 -12.56 28.00 12.06
CA ARG A 79 -13.20 29.07 12.81
C ARG A 79 -12.74 29.14 14.26
N GLY A 80 -12.26 28.04 14.82
CA GLY A 80 -11.66 27.96 16.14
C GLY A 80 -12.63 27.41 17.19
N LEU A 81 -12.10 26.51 18.01
CA LEU A 81 -12.72 25.98 19.22
C LEU A 81 -11.92 26.45 20.43
N ILE A 82 -12.59 26.71 21.54
CA ILE A 82 -11.85 26.94 22.79
C ILE A 82 -11.30 25.60 23.30
N PRO A 83 -10.17 25.59 24.04
CA PRO A 83 -9.56 24.35 24.50
C PRO A 83 -10.49 23.44 25.31
N ARG A 84 -11.39 24.03 26.12
CA ARG A 84 -12.40 23.25 26.86
C ARG A 84 -13.34 22.47 25.93
N ALA A 85 -13.71 23.05 24.79
CA ALA A 85 -14.55 22.38 23.79
C ALA A 85 -13.79 21.24 23.10
N ASP A 86 -12.53 21.48 22.71
CA ASP A 86 -11.66 20.44 22.13
C ASP A 86 -11.47 19.25 23.09
N HIS A 87 -11.34 19.49 24.39
CA HIS A 87 -11.25 18.42 25.40
C HIS A 87 -12.50 17.54 25.42
N HIS A 88 -13.68 18.15 25.44
CA HIS A 88 -14.92 17.37 25.42
C HIS A 88 -15.17 16.67 24.08
N LEU A 89 -14.80 17.29 22.96
CA LEU A 89 -14.90 16.65 21.64
C LEU A 89 -13.92 15.49 21.49
N PHE A 90 -12.71 15.59 22.05
CA PHE A 90 -11.77 14.47 22.17
C PHE A 90 -12.42 13.28 22.87
N LEU A 91 -12.97 13.48 24.08
CA LEU A 91 -13.64 12.42 24.83
C LEU A 91 -14.85 11.84 24.10
N LEU A 92 -15.65 12.70 23.45
CA LEU A 92 -16.83 12.28 22.70
C LEU A 92 -16.45 11.42 21.48
N HIS A 93 -15.43 11.81 20.72
CA HIS A 93 -14.98 11.03 19.57
C HIS A 93 -14.41 9.67 19.96
N LEU A 94 -13.69 9.58 21.08
CA LEU A 94 -13.22 8.28 21.59
C LEU A 94 -14.38 7.37 21.98
N ARG A 95 -15.38 7.93 22.68
CA ARG A 95 -16.60 7.22 23.05
C ARG A 95 -17.34 6.67 21.82
N LEU A 96 -17.50 7.50 20.79
CA LEU A 96 -18.14 7.11 19.53
C LEU A 96 -17.33 6.06 18.78
N ARG A 97 -15.99 6.18 18.78
CA ARG A 97 -15.11 5.21 18.13
C ARG A 97 -15.35 3.79 18.67
N SER A 98 -15.40 3.61 19.99
CA SER A 98 -15.59 2.28 20.58
C SER A 98 -16.91 1.64 20.12
N ASP A 99 -18.03 2.38 20.13
CA ASP A 99 -19.33 1.88 19.65
C ASP A 99 -19.31 1.57 18.15
N LEU A 100 -18.68 2.43 17.33
CA LEU A 100 -18.57 2.21 15.89
C LEU A 100 -17.74 0.98 15.56
N LEU A 101 -16.70 0.67 16.35
CA LEU A 101 -15.94 -0.57 16.23
C LEU A 101 -16.79 -1.80 16.57
N GLU A 102 -17.60 -1.75 17.62
CA GLU A 102 -18.53 -2.83 17.98
C GLU A 102 -19.59 -3.07 16.87
N MET A 103 -20.05 -2.00 16.22
CA MET A 103 -20.95 -2.04 15.08
C MET A 103 -20.27 -2.40 13.75
N ARG A 104 -18.94 -2.59 13.74
CA ARG A 104 -18.12 -2.79 12.53
C ARG A 104 -18.21 -1.65 11.51
N ASP A 105 -18.53 -0.43 11.95
CA ASP A 105 -18.40 0.79 11.14
C ASP A 105 -16.98 1.35 11.24
N TYR A 106 -16.04 0.67 10.57
CA TYR A 106 -14.63 1.02 10.68
C TYR A 106 -14.29 2.40 10.09
N SER A 107 -15.01 2.83 9.04
CA SER A 107 -14.82 4.16 8.45
C SER A 107 -15.22 5.25 9.44
N GLY A 108 -16.37 5.08 10.12
CA GLY A 108 -16.80 5.97 11.18
C GLY A 108 -15.84 5.99 12.37
N ALA A 109 -15.34 4.81 12.78
CA ALA A 109 -14.38 4.67 13.87
C ALA A 109 -13.05 5.38 13.57
N ASN A 110 -12.49 5.21 12.37
CA ASN A 110 -11.25 5.87 11.94
C ASN A 110 -11.40 7.38 11.87
N ARG A 111 -12.53 7.88 11.33
CA ARG A 111 -12.84 9.31 11.35
C ARG A 111 -12.89 9.83 12.79
N CYS A 112 -13.54 9.12 13.71
CA CYS A 112 -13.56 9.52 15.11
C CYS A 112 -12.15 9.53 15.73
N LEU A 113 -11.30 8.54 15.45
CA LEU A 113 -9.91 8.52 15.89
C LEU A 113 -9.14 9.74 15.40
N GLU A 114 -9.21 10.05 14.10
CA GLU A 114 -8.55 11.22 13.52
C GLU A 114 -9.05 12.52 14.15
N GLN A 115 -10.36 12.66 14.33
CA GLN A 115 -10.94 13.85 14.96
C GLN A 115 -10.53 13.98 16.43
N ALA A 116 -10.44 12.87 17.18
CA ALA A 116 -9.91 12.85 18.53
C ALA A 116 -8.45 13.33 18.56
N LEU A 117 -7.58 12.77 17.71
CA LEU A 117 -6.15 13.11 17.69
C LEU A 117 -5.88 14.56 17.30
N ILE A 118 -6.67 15.13 16.38
CA ILE A 118 -6.56 16.56 16.06
C ILE A 118 -6.97 17.42 17.25
N SER A 119 -8.05 17.06 17.95
CA SER A 119 -8.47 17.76 19.18
C SER A 119 -7.37 17.66 20.25
N TRP A 120 -6.75 16.48 20.40
CA TRP A 120 -5.59 16.28 21.27
C TRP A 120 -4.41 17.18 20.91
N GLN A 121 -4.09 17.29 19.62
CA GLN A 121 -3.02 18.18 19.16
C GLN A 121 -3.31 19.64 19.51
N HIS A 122 -4.54 20.14 19.35
CA HIS A 122 -4.87 21.50 19.78
C HIS A 122 -4.70 21.68 21.29
N LEU A 123 -5.15 20.69 22.06
CA LEU A 123 -5.06 20.71 23.52
C LEU A 123 -3.61 20.80 24.01
N THR A 124 -2.67 20.08 23.41
CA THR A 124 -1.24 20.12 23.80
C THR A 124 -0.59 21.48 23.55
N HIS A 125 -1.08 22.26 22.57
CA HIS A 125 -0.56 23.61 22.27
C HIS A 125 -1.23 24.72 23.09
N SER A 126 -2.37 24.44 23.74
CA SER A 126 -3.20 25.47 24.39
C SER A 126 -2.82 25.78 25.85
N GLY A 127 -1.96 24.97 26.48
CA GLY A 127 -1.69 25.03 27.92
C GLY A 127 -2.84 24.50 28.81
N TYR A 128 -4.02 24.21 28.23
CA TYR A 128 -5.18 23.69 28.96
C TYR A 128 -4.89 22.36 29.65
N LEU A 129 -4.25 21.41 28.96
CA LEU A 129 -3.91 20.11 29.55
C LEU A 129 -2.96 20.25 30.74
N ARG A 130 -2.05 21.22 30.69
CA ARG A 130 -1.13 21.49 31.80
C ARG A 130 -1.88 22.06 33.01
N ALA A 131 -2.79 23.00 32.79
CA ALA A 131 -3.64 23.55 33.84
C ALA A 131 -4.52 22.47 34.47
N LEU A 132 -5.20 21.67 33.63
CA LEU A 132 -6.02 20.55 34.08
C LEU A 132 -5.19 19.52 34.85
N ALA A 133 -4.00 19.16 34.36
CA ALA A 133 -3.12 18.22 35.04
C ALA A 133 -2.62 18.77 36.38
N LEU A 134 -2.34 20.07 36.50
CA LEU A 134 -2.00 20.70 37.78
C LEU A 134 -3.14 20.64 38.78
N ASP A 135 -4.39 20.83 38.32
CA ASP A 135 -5.58 20.73 39.17
C ASP A 135 -5.84 19.28 39.63
N LEU A 136 -5.44 18.30 38.83
CA LEU A 136 -5.59 16.87 39.12
C LEU A 136 -4.37 16.28 39.85
N ALA A 137 -3.21 16.92 39.80
CA ALA A 137 -1.96 16.40 40.34
C ALA A 137 -1.99 16.36 41.87
N GLY A 138 -1.67 15.18 42.42
CA GLY A 138 -1.18 15.09 43.79
C GLY A 138 0.23 15.70 43.90
N PRO A 139 0.73 15.99 45.12
CA PRO A 139 1.99 16.69 45.34
C PRO A 139 3.25 15.99 44.78
N SER A 140 3.13 14.74 44.31
CA SER A 140 4.26 13.90 43.90
C SER A 140 4.22 13.47 42.43
N THR A 141 3.15 13.78 41.68
CA THR A 141 2.97 13.27 40.32
C THR A 141 3.40 14.33 39.30
N PRO A 142 4.39 14.04 38.43
CA PRO A 142 4.75 14.92 37.32
C PRO A 142 3.55 15.21 36.41
N VAL A 143 3.40 16.47 36.01
CA VAL A 143 2.30 16.91 35.13
C VAL A 143 2.34 16.17 33.79
N GLU A 144 3.53 15.91 33.28
CA GLU A 144 3.77 15.17 32.04
C GLU A 144 3.26 13.73 32.14
N GLU A 145 3.39 13.09 33.31
CA GLU A 145 2.88 11.73 33.54
C GLU A 145 1.34 11.70 33.51
N ILE A 146 0.69 12.71 34.09
CA ILE A 146 -0.78 12.85 34.04
C ILE A 146 -1.25 13.08 32.61
N ILE A 147 -0.59 13.98 31.87
CA ILE A 147 -0.95 14.24 30.46
C ILE A 147 -0.78 12.97 29.61
N SER A 148 0.34 12.25 29.76
CA SER A 148 0.54 10.97 29.07
C SER A 148 -0.52 9.94 29.46
N SER A 149 -0.92 9.87 30.73
CA SER A 149 -1.98 8.94 31.20
C SER A 149 -3.35 9.20 30.57
N LEU A 150 -3.62 10.39 30.05
CA LEU A 150 -4.88 10.71 29.36
C LEU A 150 -4.92 10.16 27.93
N LEU A 151 -3.78 10.05 27.25
CA LEU A 151 -3.70 9.55 25.87
C LEU A 151 -3.38 8.05 25.84
N ASN A 152 -2.57 7.55 26.78
CA ASN A 152 -2.11 6.15 26.78
C ASN A 152 -3.25 5.13 26.67
N PRO A 153 -4.39 5.24 27.37
CA PRO A 153 -5.49 4.29 27.23
C PRO A 153 -6.05 4.21 25.80
N VAL A 154 -6.06 5.31 25.06
CA VAL A 154 -6.51 5.36 23.65
C VAL A 154 -5.53 4.61 22.77
N LEU A 155 -4.23 4.84 23.00
CA LEU A 155 -3.17 4.14 22.28
C LEU A 155 -3.22 2.65 22.57
N GLU A 156 -3.37 2.27 23.83
CA GLU A 156 -3.49 0.88 24.26
C GLU A 156 -4.74 0.20 23.71
N GLU A 157 -5.91 0.84 23.73
CA GLU A 157 -7.15 0.30 23.15
C GLU A 157 -6.99 0.09 21.65
N THR A 158 -6.36 1.04 20.96
CA THR A 158 -6.15 0.95 19.51
C THR A 158 -5.13 -0.14 19.18
N SER A 159 -4.02 -0.22 19.91
CA SER A 159 -3.02 -1.30 19.83
C SER A 159 -3.61 -2.68 20.14
N ARG A 160 -4.50 -2.77 21.13
CA ARG A 160 -5.19 -4.01 21.49
C ARG A 160 -6.15 -4.43 20.39
N TRP A 161 -6.97 -3.51 19.89
CA TRP A 161 -7.85 -3.78 18.75
C TRP A 161 -7.08 -4.31 17.54
N PHE A 162 -5.91 -3.74 17.23
CA PHE A 162 -5.05 -4.28 16.18
C PHE A 162 -4.54 -5.68 16.49
N SER A 163 -4.04 -5.89 17.71
CA SER A 163 -3.52 -7.18 18.13
C SER A 163 -4.59 -8.28 18.05
N ASP A 164 -5.83 -7.95 18.40
CA ASP A 164 -6.97 -8.87 18.34
C ASP A 164 -7.40 -9.13 16.90
N LEU A 165 -7.36 -8.11 16.03
CA LEU A 165 -7.66 -8.26 14.62
C LEU A 165 -6.64 -9.17 13.91
N ILE A 166 -5.36 -8.99 14.21
CA ILE A 166 -4.26 -9.80 13.67
C ILE A 166 -4.40 -11.27 14.06
N LYS A 167 -4.87 -11.55 15.28
CA LYS A 167 -5.05 -12.91 15.79
C LYS A 167 -6.36 -13.56 15.30
N ALA A 168 -7.21 -12.82 14.59
CA ALA A 168 -8.47 -13.35 14.11
C ALA A 168 -8.21 -14.42 13.03
N PRO A 169 -8.82 -15.62 13.12
CA PRO A 169 -8.59 -16.72 12.17
C PRO A 169 -9.09 -16.42 10.75
N GLN A 170 -9.93 -15.39 10.60
CA GLN A 170 -10.34 -14.85 9.31
C GLN A 170 -10.21 -13.34 9.37
N LEU A 171 -9.18 -12.84 8.70
CA LEU A 171 -8.84 -11.42 8.71
C LEU A 171 -9.71 -10.70 7.67
N ASP A 172 -10.77 -10.03 8.14
CA ASP A 172 -11.65 -9.21 7.29
C ASP A 172 -10.85 -8.10 6.60
N SER A 173 -10.82 -8.12 5.27
CA SER A 173 -10.17 -7.13 4.42
C SER A 173 -10.54 -5.69 4.76
N THR A 174 -11.80 -5.45 5.14
CA THR A 174 -12.30 -4.13 5.55
C THR A 174 -11.71 -3.71 6.89
N ALA A 175 -11.68 -4.65 7.83
CA ALA A 175 -11.13 -4.41 9.16
C ALA A 175 -9.61 -4.17 9.09
N LEU A 176 -8.90 -4.92 8.24
CA LEU A 176 -7.47 -4.74 8.01
C LEU A 176 -7.16 -3.38 7.41
N LYS A 177 -7.91 -2.97 6.38
CA LYS A 177 -7.76 -1.63 5.79
C LYS A 177 -7.89 -0.57 6.86
N ALA A 178 -8.96 -0.67 7.65
CA ALA A 178 -9.21 0.29 8.71
C ALA A 178 -8.12 0.25 9.77
N ALA A 179 -7.59 -0.94 10.08
CA ALA A 179 -6.53 -1.08 11.04
C ALA A 179 -5.24 -0.37 10.58
N TYR A 180 -4.87 -0.59 9.32
CA TYR A 180 -3.74 0.08 8.69
C TYR A 180 -3.91 1.61 8.66
N GLU A 181 -5.07 2.11 8.25
CA GLU A 181 -5.39 3.54 8.25
C GLU A 181 -5.33 4.16 9.66
N ALA A 182 -5.80 3.45 10.68
CA ALA A 182 -5.73 3.88 12.06
C ALA A 182 -4.28 3.95 12.55
N LEU A 183 -3.44 2.97 12.20
CA LEU A 183 -2.01 2.98 12.53
C LEU A 183 -1.27 4.10 11.80
N LEU A 184 -1.55 4.34 10.52
CA LEU A 184 -1.00 5.48 9.77
C LEU A 184 -1.41 6.80 10.43
N THR A 185 -2.66 6.90 10.89
CA THR A 185 -3.14 8.06 11.63
C THR A 185 -2.35 8.24 12.92
N LEU A 186 -2.25 7.21 13.77
CA LEU A 186 -1.48 7.28 15.01
C LEU A 186 0.00 7.62 14.78
N SER A 187 0.61 7.07 13.73
CA SER A 187 1.99 7.36 13.31
C SER A 187 2.16 8.84 12.94
N ARG A 188 1.22 9.43 12.19
CA ARG A 188 1.21 10.87 11.87
C ARG A 188 1.19 11.76 13.12
N PHE A 189 0.57 11.29 14.21
CA PHE A 189 0.52 12.00 15.49
C PHE A 189 1.65 11.62 16.46
N GLY A 190 2.64 10.84 16.02
CA GLY A 190 3.82 10.49 16.82
C GLY A 190 3.51 9.58 18.00
N ALA A 191 2.45 8.77 17.93
CA ALA A 191 2.11 7.86 19.02
C ALA A 191 3.17 6.75 19.17
N PRO A 192 3.64 6.49 20.41
CA PRO A 192 4.65 5.47 20.67
C PRO A 192 4.17 4.06 20.28
N GLY A 193 5.11 3.21 19.81
CA GLY A 193 4.84 1.82 19.43
C GLY A 193 4.10 1.62 18.09
N THR A 194 3.72 2.69 17.41
CA THR A 194 2.99 2.61 16.12
C THR A 194 3.84 2.03 14.99
N SER A 195 5.12 2.40 14.90
CA SER A 195 6.03 1.87 13.87
C SER A 195 6.22 0.35 14.00
N GLU A 196 6.37 -0.16 15.23
CA GLU A 196 6.48 -1.60 15.48
C GLU A 196 5.18 -2.33 15.16
N SER A 197 4.04 -1.73 15.52
CA SER A 197 2.72 -2.27 15.20
C SER A 197 2.46 -2.29 13.69
N LEU A 198 2.88 -1.24 12.96
CA LEU A 198 2.83 -1.18 11.50
C LEU A 198 3.71 -2.25 10.88
N LEU A 199 4.97 -2.38 11.31
CA LEU A 199 5.87 -3.42 10.81
C LEU A 199 5.31 -4.82 11.06
N THR A 200 4.74 -5.05 12.25
CA THR A 200 4.06 -6.32 12.57
C THR A 200 2.90 -6.56 11.62
N LEU A 201 2.02 -5.57 11.43
CA LEU A 201 0.88 -5.69 10.52
C LEU A 201 1.30 -6.02 9.08
N LEU A 202 2.36 -5.37 8.60
CA LEU A 202 2.88 -5.53 7.26
C LEU A 202 3.63 -6.86 7.05
N SER A 203 4.13 -7.48 8.12
CA SER A 203 4.85 -8.76 8.07
C SER A 203 3.94 -9.99 8.04
N ILE A 204 2.68 -9.87 8.46
CA ILE A 204 1.75 -10.99 8.56
C ILE A 204 1.43 -11.58 7.18
N PRO A 205 1.04 -10.79 6.16
CA PRO A 205 0.67 -11.36 4.87
C PRO A 205 1.78 -12.20 4.24
N GLY A 206 3.03 -11.71 4.27
CA GLY A 206 4.17 -12.44 3.74
C GLY A 206 4.52 -13.69 4.54
N SER A 207 4.31 -13.66 5.86
CA SER A 207 4.51 -14.84 6.72
C SER A 207 3.44 -15.89 6.48
N GLU A 208 2.16 -15.49 6.34
CA GLU A 208 1.06 -16.37 5.96
C GLU A 208 1.27 -16.97 4.57
N LEU A 209 1.78 -16.19 3.62
CA LEU A 209 2.15 -16.68 2.29
C LEU A 209 3.23 -17.76 2.38
N ARG A 210 4.35 -17.48 3.05
CA ARG A 210 5.44 -18.44 3.24
C ARG A 210 4.98 -19.72 3.93
N GLU A 211 4.18 -19.60 4.98
CA GLU A 211 3.62 -20.76 5.69
C GLU A 211 2.72 -21.58 4.77
N SER A 212 1.85 -20.90 4.01
CA SER A 212 0.96 -21.55 3.03
C SER A 212 1.73 -22.29 1.95
N LEU A 213 2.87 -21.76 1.50
CA LEU A 213 3.72 -22.37 0.48
C LEU A 213 4.64 -23.48 1.05
N THR A 214 5.06 -23.40 2.32
CA THR A 214 5.97 -24.38 2.93
C THR A 214 5.31 -25.75 3.09
N HIS A 215 4.01 -25.79 3.38
CA HIS A 215 3.25 -27.03 3.52
C HIS A 215 2.63 -27.53 2.21
N PHE A 216 3.01 -26.91 1.09
CA PHE A 216 2.35 -27.07 -0.17
C PHE A 216 3.03 -28.12 -1.06
N ASP A 217 2.31 -29.19 -1.40
CA ASP A 217 2.82 -30.17 -2.37
C ASP A 217 2.56 -29.69 -3.81
N VAL A 218 3.54 -28.96 -4.34
CA VAL A 218 3.53 -28.40 -5.70
C VAL A 218 3.36 -29.50 -6.77
N ASN A 219 3.66 -30.77 -6.47
CA ASN A 219 3.50 -31.85 -7.46
C ASN A 219 2.03 -32.24 -7.68
N ASN A 220 1.22 -32.16 -6.63
CA ASN A 220 -0.13 -32.72 -6.61
C ASN A 220 -1.23 -31.65 -6.48
N ALA A 221 -0.87 -30.41 -6.17
CA ALA A 221 -1.85 -29.35 -6.04
C ALA A 221 -2.47 -28.94 -7.37
N ASN A 222 -3.77 -28.63 -7.32
CA ASN A 222 -4.49 -28.02 -8.43
C ASN A 222 -4.23 -26.50 -8.52
N ALA A 223 -4.56 -25.91 -9.67
CA ALA A 223 -4.35 -24.49 -9.96
C ALA A 223 -5.00 -23.54 -8.92
N GLU A 224 -6.23 -23.82 -8.49
CA GLU A 224 -6.94 -22.97 -7.54
C GLU A 224 -6.26 -22.94 -6.16
N THR A 225 -5.82 -24.10 -5.68
CA THR A 225 -5.07 -24.21 -4.42
C THR A 225 -3.74 -23.45 -4.52
N MET A 226 -3.06 -23.48 -5.68
CA MET A 226 -1.82 -22.74 -5.92
C MET A 226 -2.03 -21.23 -6.03
N ARG A 227 -3.14 -20.80 -6.63
CA ARG A 227 -3.47 -19.40 -6.88
C ARG A 227 -3.88 -18.65 -5.62
N ARG A 228 -4.63 -19.31 -4.72
CA ARG A 228 -5.28 -18.67 -3.57
C ARG A 228 -4.34 -17.84 -2.69
N PRO A 229 -3.12 -18.30 -2.31
CA PRO A 229 -2.22 -17.50 -1.48
C PRO A 229 -1.79 -16.19 -2.17
N PHE A 230 -1.47 -16.24 -3.47
CA PHE A 230 -1.07 -15.06 -4.23
C PHE A 230 -2.25 -14.11 -4.48
N ALA A 231 -3.44 -14.65 -4.74
CA ALA A 231 -4.65 -13.83 -4.89
C ALA A 231 -4.96 -13.04 -3.63
N ARG A 232 -4.74 -13.66 -2.46
CA ARG A 232 -4.85 -12.97 -1.18
C ARG A 232 -3.83 -11.85 -1.04
N MET A 233 -2.57 -12.07 -1.43
CA MET A 233 -1.54 -11.02 -1.36
C MET A 233 -1.87 -9.82 -2.24
N VAL A 234 -2.41 -10.06 -3.43
CA VAL A 234 -2.84 -8.99 -4.35
C VAL A 234 -3.99 -8.20 -3.78
N GLU A 235 -5.03 -8.88 -3.26
CA GLU A 235 -6.13 -8.23 -2.56
C GLU A 235 -5.61 -7.34 -1.41
N LEU A 236 -4.68 -7.87 -0.62
CA LEU A 236 -4.04 -7.13 0.47
C LEU A 236 -3.20 -5.95 -0.03
N GLY A 237 -2.53 -6.09 -1.18
CA GLY A 237 -1.76 -5.02 -1.81
C GLY A 237 -2.64 -3.87 -2.28
N GLU A 238 -3.78 -4.17 -2.89
CA GLU A 238 -4.79 -3.19 -3.29
C GLU A 238 -5.38 -2.46 -2.07
N ILE A 239 -5.61 -3.19 -0.97
CA ILE A 239 -6.15 -2.63 0.27
C ILE A 239 -5.16 -1.72 0.99
N LEU A 240 -3.90 -2.18 1.12
CA LEU A 240 -2.85 -1.52 1.89
C LEU A 240 -2.01 -0.54 1.07
N SER A 241 -2.33 -0.39 -0.22
CA SER A 241 -1.58 0.44 -1.18
C SER A 241 -0.12 0.02 -1.34
N TRP A 242 0.09 -1.29 -1.48
CA TRP A 242 1.39 -1.90 -1.81
C TRP A 242 2.57 -1.42 -0.95
N PRO A 243 2.54 -1.67 0.37
CA PRO A 243 3.66 -1.38 1.25
C PRO A 243 4.87 -2.23 0.85
N ASP A 244 6.08 -1.68 0.99
CA ASP A 244 7.31 -2.27 0.46
C ASP A 244 7.52 -3.73 0.88
N ALA A 245 7.28 -4.06 2.16
CA ALA A 245 7.42 -5.43 2.66
C ALA A 245 6.51 -6.42 1.91
N LEU A 246 5.26 -6.02 1.64
CA LEU A 246 4.29 -6.85 0.94
C LEU A 246 4.67 -7.03 -0.54
N VAL A 247 5.16 -5.97 -1.18
CA VAL A 247 5.66 -6.00 -2.56
C VAL A 247 6.82 -6.97 -2.68
N ILE A 248 7.81 -6.86 -1.78
CA ILE A 248 8.99 -7.72 -1.75
C ILE A 248 8.59 -9.18 -1.52
N ASP A 249 7.71 -9.45 -0.54
CA ASP A 249 7.27 -10.81 -0.24
C ASP A 249 6.46 -11.41 -1.40
N THR A 250 5.57 -10.63 -2.03
CA THR A 250 4.75 -11.12 -3.15
C THR A 250 5.60 -11.47 -4.36
N VAL A 251 6.48 -10.56 -4.80
CA VAL A 251 7.35 -10.79 -5.97
C VAL A 251 8.37 -11.88 -5.66
N GLY A 252 8.98 -11.85 -4.47
CA GLY A 252 9.97 -12.84 -4.05
C GLY A 252 9.41 -14.25 -4.05
N GLU A 253 8.28 -14.47 -3.40
CA GLU A 253 7.65 -15.79 -3.35
C GLU A 253 7.11 -16.21 -4.72
N ALA A 254 6.59 -15.28 -5.55
CA ALA A 254 6.13 -15.60 -6.90
C ALA A 254 7.27 -16.10 -7.79
N VAL A 255 8.46 -15.48 -7.71
CA VAL A 255 9.64 -15.89 -8.46
C VAL A 255 10.14 -17.27 -8.01
N GLU A 256 10.29 -17.49 -6.70
CA GLU A 256 10.73 -18.79 -6.16
C GLU A 256 9.75 -19.91 -6.51
N PHE A 257 8.45 -19.61 -6.47
CA PHE A 257 7.41 -20.54 -6.84
C PHE A 257 7.40 -20.83 -8.35
N ALA A 258 7.56 -19.82 -9.19
CA ALA A 258 7.68 -19.96 -10.65
C ALA A 258 8.88 -20.84 -11.05
N TRP A 259 10.05 -20.63 -10.45
CA TRP A 259 11.21 -21.50 -10.66
C TRP A 259 10.96 -22.94 -10.20
N SER A 260 10.24 -23.12 -9.08
CA SER A 260 9.89 -24.43 -8.57
C SER A 260 8.99 -25.20 -9.54
N LEU A 261 8.00 -24.53 -10.14
CA LEU A 261 7.12 -25.12 -11.17
C LEU A 261 7.89 -25.52 -12.42
N ARG A 262 8.81 -24.66 -12.87
CA ARG A 262 9.66 -24.94 -14.03
C ARG A 262 10.58 -26.13 -13.80
N ARG A 263 11.11 -26.31 -12.58
CA ARG A 263 11.94 -27.48 -12.22
C ARG A 263 11.18 -28.81 -12.30
N ILE A 264 9.85 -28.78 -12.14
CA ILE A 264 8.97 -29.96 -12.27
C ILE A 264 8.17 -29.97 -13.58
N GLU A 265 8.54 -29.11 -14.54
CA GLU A 265 7.91 -29.00 -15.88
C GLU A 265 6.41 -28.68 -15.86
N ARG A 266 5.92 -28.03 -14.80
CA ARG A 266 4.52 -27.56 -14.67
C ARG A 266 4.34 -26.09 -15.06
N ASP A 267 5.39 -25.42 -15.54
CA ASP A 267 5.35 -24.04 -16.07
C ASP A 267 4.58 -23.92 -17.39
N ARG A 268 4.15 -25.04 -17.99
CA ARG A 268 3.28 -25.08 -19.18
C ARG A 268 1.79 -25.10 -18.86
N GLU A 269 1.43 -25.17 -17.58
CA GLU A 269 0.03 -25.15 -17.16
C GLU A 269 -0.51 -23.72 -17.21
N PRO A 270 -1.80 -23.51 -17.56
CA PRO A 270 -2.40 -22.17 -17.66
C PRO A 270 -2.22 -21.31 -16.41
N PHE A 271 -2.15 -21.95 -15.24
CA PHE A 271 -1.99 -21.24 -13.98
C PHE A 271 -0.66 -20.50 -13.86
N PHE A 272 0.41 -20.93 -14.56
CA PHE A 272 1.69 -20.22 -14.51
C PHE A 272 1.53 -18.79 -15.05
N ASP A 273 0.89 -18.65 -16.21
CA ASP A 273 0.59 -17.34 -16.80
C ASP A 273 -0.36 -16.53 -15.90
N GLU A 274 -1.38 -17.18 -15.32
CA GLU A 274 -2.30 -16.53 -14.36
C GLU A 274 -1.58 -16.03 -13.11
N LEU A 275 -0.60 -16.76 -12.59
CA LEU A 275 0.20 -16.35 -11.42
C LEU A 275 1.02 -15.09 -11.74
N ILE A 276 1.68 -15.07 -12.90
CA ILE A 276 2.48 -13.94 -13.33
C ILE A 276 1.60 -12.72 -13.60
N GLU A 277 0.44 -12.89 -14.24
CA GLU A 277 -0.52 -11.81 -14.44
C GLU A 277 -1.07 -11.27 -13.10
N LEU A 278 -1.42 -12.17 -12.18
CA LEU A 278 -1.93 -11.84 -10.86
C LEU A 278 -0.93 -11.02 -10.05
N CYS A 279 0.35 -11.40 -10.07
CA CYS A 279 1.40 -10.73 -9.29
C CYS A 279 2.03 -9.52 -10.01
N ALA A 280 1.68 -9.26 -11.27
CA ALA A 280 2.25 -8.16 -12.05
C ALA A 280 2.11 -6.78 -11.38
N PRO A 281 0.97 -6.40 -10.75
CA PRO A 281 0.86 -5.12 -10.06
C PRO A 281 1.91 -4.93 -8.94
N ALA A 282 2.26 -6.01 -8.22
CA ALA A 282 3.31 -5.96 -7.21
C ALA A 282 4.68 -5.67 -7.85
N ASN A 283 4.99 -6.33 -8.97
CA ASN A 283 6.25 -6.12 -9.67
C ASN A 283 6.34 -4.73 -10.32
N ASP A 284 5.24 -4.18 -10.83
CA ASP A 284 5.20 -2.81 -11.35
C ASP A 284 5.56 -1.79 -10.24
N VAL A 285 5.02 -1.98 -9.03
CA VAL A 285 5.38 -1.17 -7.87
C VAL A 285 6.85 -1.39 -7.50
N LEU A 286 7.33 -2.63 -7.45
CA LEU A 286 8.74 -2.94 -7.15
C LEU A 286 9.69 -2.26 -8.14
N PHE A 287 9.41 -2.35 -9.44
CA PHE A 287 10.19 -1.73 -10.50
C PHE A 287 10.23 -0.20 -10.34
N SER A 288 9.09 0.43 -10.07
CA SER A 288 9.03 1.87 -9.80
C SER A 288 9.88 2.26 -8.59
N ARG A 289 9.80 1.51 -7.49
CA ARG A 289 10.57 1.77 -6.26
C ARG A 289 12.07 1.59 -6.45
N LEU A 290 12.48 0.60 -7.24
CA LEU A 290 13.89 0.36 -7.58
C LEU A 290 14.44 1.50 -8.46
N ASN A 291 13.65 2.00 -9.43
CA ASN A 291 14.07 3.13 -10.27
C ASN A 291 14.15 4.46 -9.51
N GLU A 292 13.37 4.61 -8.43
CA GLU A 292 13.42 5.77 -7.54
C GLU A 292 14.50 5.64 -6.44
N ASP A 293 15.32 4.58 -6.46
CA ASP A 293 16.31 4.25 -5.44
C ASP A 293 15.72 4.15 -4.00
N ILE A 294 14.41 3.87 -3.89
CA ILE A 294 13.73 3.72 -2.59
C ILE A 294 14.01 2.35 -1.98
N LEU A 295 14.02 1.31 -2.82
CA LEU A 295 14.34 -0.06 -2.42
C LEU A 295 15.69 -0.49 -3.01
N VAL A 296 16.41 -1.34 -2.28
CA VAL A 296 17.73 -1.85 -2.69
C VAL A 296 17.78 -3.35 -2.49
N GLY A 297 18.45 -4.06 -3.40
CA GLY A 297 18.76 -5.49 -3.25
C GLY A 297 17.69 -6.46 -3.77
N GLN A 298 16.65 -5.96 -4.43
CA GLN A 298 15.58 -6.78 -5.03
C GLN A 298 15.62 -6.79 -6.57
N ASN A 299 16.67 -6.21 -7.15
CA ASN A 299 16.87 -6.04 -8.59
C ASN A 299 16.80 -7.37 -9.36
N SER A 300 17.46 -8.42 -8.85
CA SER A 300 17.45 -9.73 -9.51
C SER A 300 16.06 -10.37 -9.52
N ARG A 301 15.29 -10.26 -8.43
CA ARG A 301 13.94 -10.81 -8.35
C ARG A 301 12.97 -10.07 -9.27
N CYS A 302 13.06 -8.74 -9.30
CA CYS A 302 12.30 -7.95 -10.26
C CYS A 302 12.64 -8.32 -11.71
N ALA A 303 13.92 -8.49 -12.02
CA ALA A 303 14.37 -8.90 -13.36
C ALA A 303 13.91 -10.33 -13.73
N ASP A 304 13.97 -11.30 -12.82
CA ASP A 304 13.43 -12.64 -13.04
C ASP A 304 11.91 -12.62 -13.26
N PHE A 305 11.17 -11.80 -12.50
CA PHE A 305 9.74 -11.63 -12.71
C PHE A 305 9.42 -11.07 -14.10
N LEU A 306 10.15 -10.04 -14.54
CA LEU A 306 10.04 -9.48 -15.89
C LEU A 306 10.38 -10.51 -16.98
N VAL A 307 11.34 -11.40 -16.72
CA VAL A 307 11.64 -12.53 -17.63
C VAL A 307 10.42 -13.44 -17.77
N PHE A 308 9.83 -13.89 -16.67
CA PHE A 308 8.64 -14.74 -16.71
C PHE A 308 7.48 -14.07 -17.43
N GLN A 309 7.26 -12.77 -17.19
CA GLN A 309 6.21 -11.99 -17.87
C GLN A 309 6.48 -11.84 -19.38
N ALA A 310 7.75 -11.82 -19.81
CA ALA A 310 8.14 -11.65 -21.20
C ALA A 310 8.04 -12.94 -22.03
N GLU A 311 8.19 -14.11 -21.41
CA GLU A 311 8.24 -15.40 -22.10
C GLU A 311 7.00 -15.75 -22.95
N PRO A 312 5.76 -15.60 -22.47
CA PRO A 312 4.57 -15.90 -23.28
C PRO A 312 4.32 -14.85 -24.37
N LEU A 313 5.00 -13.71 -24.31
CA LEU A 313 4.82 -12.60 -25.24
C LEU A 313 5.65 -12.77 -26.52
N LEU A 314 5.22 -12.07 -27.57
CA LEU A 314 5.91 -12.00 -28.85
C LEU A 314 6.17 -10.54 -29.25
N GLY A 315 7.10 -10.34 -30.17
CA GLY A 315 7.42 -9.03 -30.73
C GLY A 315 8.01 -8.05 -29.72
N SER A 316 7.75 -6.76 -29.93
CA SER A 316 8.36 -5.66 -29.18
C SER A 316 8.04 -5.66 -27.69
N ARG A 317 6.85 -6.11 -27.28
CA ARG A 317 6.47 -6.12 -25.86
C ARG A 317 7.36 -7.06 -25.04
N ARG A 318 7.72 -8.23 -25.61
CA ARG A 318 8.68 -9.15 -24.99
C ARG A 318 10.05 -8.49 -24.84
N GLU A 319 10.53 -7.85 -25.90
CA GLU A 319 11.83 -7.18 -25.88
C GLU A 319 11.89 -6.05 -24.83
N ILE A 320 10.84 -5.24 -24.72
CA ILE A 320 10.74 -4.14 -23.75
C ILE A 320 10.92 -4.66 -22.32
N LEU A 321 10.17 -5.70 -21.92
CA LEU A 321 10.25 -6.26 -20.57
C LEU A 321 11.65 -6.83 -20.26
N LEU A 322 12.27 -7.52 -21.22
CA LEU A 322 13.61 -8.07 -21.04
C LEU A 322 14.67 -6.96 -20.92
N ARG A 323 14.53 -5.86 -21.69
CA ARG A 323 15.41 -4.70 -21.58
C ARG A 323 15.23 -3.99 -20.24
N GLN A 324 14.00 -3.83 -19.76
CA GLN A 324 13.73 -3.33 -18.41
C GLN A 324 14.37 -4.21 -17.33
N GLY A 325 14.37 -5.53 -17.53
CA GLY A 325 15.09 -6.46 -16.64
C GLY A 325 16.60 -6.23 -16.60
N LEU A 326 17.23 -5.87 -17.72
CA LEU A 326 18.66 -5.51 -17.74
C LEU A 326 18.94 -4.10 -17.22
N GLU A 327 18.01 -3.17 -17.39
CA GLU A 327 18.09 -1.83 -16.81
C GLU A 327 18.11 -1.90 -15.29
N ILE A 328 17.19 -2.68 -14.70
CA ILE A 328 17.10 -2.82 -13.25
C ILE A 328 18.20 -3.71 -12.68
N CYS A 329 18.65 -4.72 -13.42
CA CYS A 329 19.71 -5.64 -13.01
C CYS A 329 20.74 -5.81 -14.14
N PRO A 330 21.74 -4.92 -14.22
CA PRO A 330 22.80 -5.03 -15.21
C PRO A 330 23.53 -6.38 -15.08
N GLY A 331 23.57 -7.14 -16.18
CA GLY A 331 24.15 -8.48 -16.19
C GLY A 331 23.18 -9.61 -15.83
N HIS A 332 21.87 -9.35 -15.73
CA HIS A 332 20.87 -10.39 -15.51
C HIS A 332 20.90 -11.46 -16.60
N ARG A 333 21.35 -12.67 -16.26
CA ARG A 333 21.66 -13.75 -17.20
C ARG A 333 20.47 -14.12 -18.08
N ASN A 334 19.29 -14.30 -17.49
CA ASN A 334 18.12 -14.78 -18.20
C ASN A 334 17.60 -13.74 -19.20
N SER A 335 17.59 -12.45 -18.82
CA SER A 335 17.18 -11.35 -19.69
C SER A 335 18.15 -11.21 -20.87
N ALA A 336 19.46 -11.22 -20.60
CA ALA A 336 20.49 -11.13 -21.62
C ALA A 336 20.43 -12.31 -22.60
N MET A 337 20.25 -13.54 -22.10
CA MET A 337 20.12 -14.73 -22.92
C MET A 337 18.89 -14.66 -23.85
N LEU A 338 17.73 -14.28 -23.33
CA LEU A 338 16.51 -14.19 -24.14
C LEU A 338 16.57 -13.06 -25.18
N LEU A 339 17.16 -11.92 -24.84
CA LEU A 339 17.40 -10.84 -25.80
C LEU A 339 18.39 -11.26 -26.89
N SER A 340 19.45 -11.99 -26.54
CA SER A 340 20.38 -12.57 -27.51
C SER A 340 19.67 -13.51 -28.49
N PHE A 341 18.73 -14.35 -28.00
CA PHE A 341 17.93 -15.20 -28.88
C PHE A 341 16.99 -14.42 -29.80
N ILE A 342 16.43 -13.29 -29.35
CA ILE A 342 15.62 -12.40 -30.20
C ILE A 342 16.50 -11.83 -31.32
N ALA A 343 17.66 -11.27 -30.98
CA ALA A 343 18.58 -10.70 -31.96
C ALA A 343 19.11 -11.75 -32.96
N ILE A 344 19.43 -12.97 -32.51
CA ILE A 344 19.81 -14.09 -33.40
C ILE A 344 18.67 -14.48 -34.33
N ARG A 345 17.42 -14.50 -33.86
CA ARG A 345 16.26 -14.80 -34.71
C ARG A 345 16.10 -13.74 -35.79
N GLU A 346 16.15 -12.46 -35.42
CA GLU A 346 16.04 -11.35 -36.36
C GLU A 346 17.17 -11.35 -37.39
N ALA A 347 18.40 -11.65 -36.97
CA ALA A 347 19.51 -11.85 -37.89
C ALA A 347 19.24 -13.01 -38.87
N ASN A 348 18.75 -14.15 -38.39
CA ASN A 348 18.42 -15.29 -39.25
C ASN A 348 17.30 -14.98 -40.24
N GLU A 349 16.27 -14.22 -39.85
CA GLU A 349 15.20 -13.78 -40.76
C GLU A 349 15.76 -12.88 -41.88
N LEU A 350 16.71 -12.01 -41.57
CA LEU A 350 17.41 -11.19 -42.56
C LEU A 350 18.28 -12.05 -43.48
N LEU A 351 19.02 -13.02 -42.94
CA LEU A 351 19.83 -13.95 -43.73
C LEU A 351 18.96 -14.83 -44.65
N ASP A 352 17.78 -15.26 -44.18
CA ASP A 352 16.83 -16.01 -44.99
C ASP A 352 16.28 -15.16 -46.15
N GLN A 353 16.07 -13.86 -45.95
CA GLN A 353 15.71 -12.94 -47.04
C GLN A 353 16.84 -12.84 -48.07
N VAL A 354 18.08 -12.67 -47.63
CA VAL A 354 19.25 -12.58 -48.53
C VAL A 354 19.47 -13.87 -49.30
N SER A 355 19.31 -15.03 -48.64
CA SER A 355 19.52 -16.33 -49.28
C SER A 355 18.65 -16.54 -50.53
N LYS A 356 17.44 -15.97 -50.53
CA LYS A 356 16.46 -16.03 -51.62
C LYS A 356 16.77 -15.06 -52.76
N LEU A 357 17.64 -14.08 -52.54
CA LEU A 357 18.02 -13.11 -53.58
C LEU A 357 18.95 -13.79 -54.61
N PRO A 358 18.70 -13.61 -55.92
CA PRO A 358 19.61 -14.11 -56.94
C PRO A 358 20.89 -13.28 -56.97
N THR A 359 22.05 -13.89 -57.24
CA THR A 359 23.37 -13.22 -57.18
C THR A 359 23.50 -12.01 -58.12
N LEU A 360 22.65 -11.90 -59.14
CA LEU A 360 22.54 -10.74 -60.03
C LEU A 360 22.07 -9.46 -59.31
N THR A 361 21.45 -9.57 -58.12
CA THR A 361 21.02 -8.43 -57.29
C THR A 361 22.16 -7.70 -56.57
N LYS A 362 23.41 -8.17 -56.68
CA LYS A 362 24.61 -7.46 -56.16
C LYS A 362 24.61 -5.95 -56.47
N ARG A 363 24.10 -5.56 -57.65
CA ARG A 363 24.12 -4.16 -58.12
C ARG A 363 23.05 -3.26 -57.48
N THR A 364 22.09 -3.80 -56.73
CA THR A 364 21.02 -2.99 -56.12
C THR A 364 21.42 -2.39 -54.77
N GLY A 365 22.52 -2.85 -54.16
CA GLY A 365 22.96 -2.45 -52.81
C GLY A 365 22.03 -2.92 -51.68
N GLU A 366 20.95 -3.64 -52.01
CA GLU A 366 20.00 -4.19 -51.04
C GLU A 366 20.61 -5.35 -50.23
N PRO A 367 21.34 -6.33 -50.81
CA PRO A 367 22.00 -7.37 -50.03
C PRO A 367 22.97 -6.82 -48.99
N GLU A 368 23.76 -5.81 -49.36
CA GLU A 368 24.71 -5.16 -48.45
C GLU A 368 24.00 -4.56 -47.22
N LYS A 369 22.91 -3.82 -47.42
CA LYS A 369 22.14 -3.24 -46.33
C LYS A 369 21.57 -4.30 -45.39
N ILE A 370 21.03 -5.39 -45.94
CA ILE A 370 20.43 -6.46 -45.14
C ILE A 370 21.53 -7.20 -44.36
N LEU A 371 22.65 -7.53 -44.98
CA LEU A 371 23.79 -8.21 -44.35
C LEU A 371 24.42 -7.36 -43.24
N LYS A 372 24.63 -6.07 -43.46
CA LYS A 372 25.10 -5.15 -42.40
C LYS A 372 24.13 -5.08 -41.22
N LYS A 373 22.82 -5.04 -41.49
CA LYS A 373 21.80 -5.07 -40.43
C LYS A 373 21.83 -6.39 -39.65
N ALA A 374 21.99 -7.52 -40.34
CA ALA A 374 22.15 -8.82 -39.69
C ALA A 374 23.42 -8.87 -38.82
N GLY A 375 24.53 -8.31 -39.30
CA GLY A 375 25.78 -8.17 -38.53
C GLY A 375 25.60 -7.38 -37.24
N ILE A 376 24.88 -6.25 -37.28
CA ILE A 376 24.55 -5.47 -36.06
C ILE A 376 23.77 -6.34 -35.06
N GLN A 377 22.75 -7.07 -35.51
CA GLN A 377 21.97 -7.94 -34.63
C GLN A 377 22.82 -9.06 -34.01
N LEU A 378 23.73 -9.67 -34.77
CA LEU A 378 24.63 -10.69 -34.23
C LEU A 378 25.66 -10.10 -33.26
N LYS A 379 26.10 -8.86 -33.48
CA LYS A 379 26.96 -8.15 -32.53
C LYS A 379 26.23 -7.86 -31.23
N ASP A 380 25.00 -7.34 -31.30
CA ASP A 380 24.16 -7.12 -30.12
C ASP A 380 23.93 -8.44 -29.36
N ALA A 381 23.68 -9.54 -30.08
CA ALA A 381 23.53 -10.87 -29.49
C ALA A 381 24.81 -11.37 -28.79
N GLN A 382 25.98 -11.08 -29.36
CA GLN A 382 27.30 -11.41 -28.82
C GLN A 382 27.60 -10.64 -27.55
N ASP A 383 27.30 -9.34 -27.54
CA ASP A 383 27.51 -8.45 -26.39
C ASP A 383 26.62 -8.85 -25.21
N LEU A 384 25.42 -9.36 -25.49
CA LEU A 384 24.47 -9.85 -24.48
C LEU A 384 24.82 -11.24 -23.95
N HIS A 385 25.09 -12.21 -24.82
CA HIS A 385 25.31 -13.61 -24.43
C HIS A 385 26.32 -14.31 -25.37
N PRO A 386 27.63 -14.18 -25.08
CA PRO A 386 28.69 -14.52 -26.04
C PRO A 386 28.90 -16.02 -26.28
N PHE A 387 28.36 -16.88 -25.41
CA PHE A 387 28.61 -18.33 -25.44
C PHE A 387 27.47 -19.13 -26.10
N SER A 388 26.62 -18.49 -26.91
CA SER A 388 25.53 -19.20 -27.60
C SER A 388 26.03 -19.98 -28.81
N GLU A 389 25.76 -21.29 -28.87
CA GLU A 389 26.05 -22.11 -30.06
C GLU A 389 25.32 -21.59 -31.31
N ARG A 390 24.07 -21.15 -31.14
CA ARG A 390 23.24 -20.57 -32.22
C ARG A 390 23.82 -19.28 -32.80
N LEU A 391 24.59 -18.54 -32.00
CA LEU A 391 25.27 -17.33 -32.45
C LEU A 391 26.38 -17.67 -33.44
N GLN A 392 27.17 -18.70 -33.13
CA GLN A 392 28.25 -19.18 -34.01
C GLN A 392 27.70 -19.67 -35.36
N GLU A 393 26.59 -20.41 -35.34
CA GLU A 393 25.91 -20.85 -36.56
C GLU A 393 25.42 -19.67 -37.41
N ALA A 394 24.81 -18.66 -36.79
CA ALA A 394 24.33 -17.47 -37.50
C ALA A 394 25.48 -16.60 -38.04
N GLN A 395 26.59 -16.49 -37.30
CA GLN A 395 27.82 -15.80 -37.74
C GLN A 395 28.43 -16.49 -38.97
N ALA A 396 28.56 -17.82 -38.95
CA ALA A 396 29.05 -18.58 -40.09
C ALA A 396 28.14 -18.41 -41.33
N ARG A 397 26.81 -18.38 -41.15
CA ARG A 397 25.87 -18.08 -42.25
C ARG A 397 26.06 -16.67 -42.81
N LEU A 398 26.25 -15.68 -41.94
CA LEU A 398 26.50 -14.29 -42.35
C LEU A 398 27.77 -14.18 -43.20
N GLU A 399 28.86 -14.83 -42.79
CA GLU A 399 30.14 -14.84 -43.53
C GLU A 399 30.00 -15.47 -44.93
N VAL A 400 29.24 -16.57 -45.05
CA VAL A 400 28.97 -17.24 -46.32
C VAL A 400 28.20 -16.31 -47.28
N GLU A 401 27.13 -15.67 -46.80
CA GLU A 401 26.34 -14.76 -47.64
C GLU A 401 27.10 -13.46 -47.95
N ALA A 402 27.89 -12.92 -47.01
CA ALA A 402 28.75 -11.77 -47.25
C ALA A 402 29.79 -12.05 -48.34
N THR A 403 30.39 -13.24 -48.32
CA THR A 403 31.31 -13.70 -49.38
C THR A 403 30.59 -13.84 -50.72
N ARG A 404 29.39 -14.42 -50.72
CA ARG A 404 28.58 -14.57 -51.94
C ARG A 404 28.26 -13.23 -52.59
N PHE A 405 27.98 -12.20 -51.79
CA PHE A 405 27.61 -10.86 -52.25
C PHE A 405 28.78 -9.86 -52.32
N GLU A 406 30.00 -10.25 -51.95
CA GLU A 406 31.20 -9.38 -51.89
C GLU A 406 31.01 -8.16 -50.97
N VAL A 407 30.43 -8.39 -49.80
CA VAL A 407 30.16 -7.34 -48.79
C VAL A 407 31.21 -7.41 -47.68
N GLU A 408 31.87 -6.30 -47.40
CA GLU A 408 32.68 -6.15 -46.17
C GLU A 408 31.76 -5.95 -44.95
N LEU A 409 31.93 -6.81 -43.96
CA LEU A 409 31.30 -6.73 -42.64
C LEU A 409 32.21 -5.88 -41.73
N GLU A 410 31.61 -5.00 -40.93
CA GLU A 410 32.31 -4.10 -39.98
C GLU A 410 32.53 -4.73 -38.59
#